data_AF-A0A521JV21-F1
#
_entry.id   AF-A0A521JV21-F1
#
_cell.length_a   1.000
_cell.length_b   1.000
_cell.length_c   1.000
_cell.angle_alpha   90.00
_cell.angle_beta   90.00
_cell.angle_gamma   90.00
#
_symmetry.space_group_name_H-M   'P 1'
#
loop_
_entity.id
_entity.type
_entity.pdbx_description
1 polymer ?
#
loop_
_entity_poly.entity_id
_entity_poly.type
_entity_poly.pdbx_seq_one_letter_code
_entity_poly.pdbx_strand_id
1 'polypeptide(L)'
;MLRVALLALLVTACASPSREPRYVVLTSNAYMCGAADGLGCGLAIAPKLAEIDRLDGVASSGVSWDGRLFRIELAPGADGERVAAAVDAVLEGEACCVTPALGNAAAPEPDTWYDARRIVELSRHEAGVIAAWFAEEVAAEVALDATAAEKTHALIREHLERAFERAHAVGGGVFRLREQLPAGRADFAARLEFLPLELRARVLAVVDRQLEQI
;
A
#
# COMPACT_ATOMS: atom_id res chain seq x y z
N MET A 1 57.61 -17.20 -56.92
CA MET A 1 56.59 -17.92 -56.12
C MET A 1 56.57 -17.34 -54.71
N LEU A 2 55.60 -16.47 -54.39
CA LEU A 2 55.16 -16.22 -53.01
C LEU A 2 53.84 -15.44 -53.06
N ARG A 3 52.73 -16.10 -52.74
CA ARG A 3 51.41 -15.46 -52.55
C ARG A 3 51.19 -15.37 -51.04
N VAL A 4 51.18 -14.16 -50.50
CA VAL A 4 50.82 -13.89 -49.11
C VAL A 4 49.31 -13.62 -49.07
N ALA A 5 48.56 -14.57 -48.52
CA ALA A 5 47.12 -14.42 -48.27
C ALA A 5 46.92 -13.75 -46.90
N LEU A 6 46.37 -12.54 -46.92
CA LEU A 6 46.01 -11.79 -45.73
C LEU A 6 44.59 -12.22 -45.31
N LEU A 7 44.48 -13.03 -44.26
CA LEU A 7 43.20 -13.32 -43.59
C LEU A 7 42.87 -12.13 -42.67
N ALA A 8 41.89 -11.33 -43.05
CA ALA A 8 41.27 -10.35 -42.16
C ALA A 8 40.23 -11.07 -41.28
N LEU A 9 40.59 -11.34 -40.02
CA LEU A 9 39.64 -11.73 -38.98
C LEU A 9 38.77 -10.52 -38.64
N LEU A 10 37.52 -10.53 -39.12
CA LEU A 10 36.45 -9.69 -38.60
C LEU A 10 36.09 -10.18 -37.19
N VAL A 11 36.67 -9.54 -36.18
CA VAL A 11 36.22 -9.65 -34.79
C VAL A 11 34.96 -8.78 -34.67
N THR A 12 33.80 -9.35 -34.93
CA THR A 12 32.52 -8.79 -34.50
C THR A 12 32.48 -8.80 -32.98
N ALA A 13 32.87 -7.66 -32.38
CA ALA A 13 32.62 -7.38 -30.99
C ALA A 13 31.10 -7.40 -30.78
N CYS A 14 30.59 -8.50 -30.22
CA CYS A 14 29.23 -8.56 -29.69
C CYS A 14 29.22 -7.63 -28.47
N ALA A 15 28.91 -6.35 -28.69
CA ALA A 15 28.47 -5.47 -27.63
C ALA A 15 27.27 -6.16 -26.98
N SER A 16 27.49 -6.73 -25.79
CA SER A 16 26.39 -7.25 -24.99
C SER A 16 25.49 -6.06 -24.74
N PRO A 17 24.20 -6.08 -25.14
CA PRO A 17 23.31 -4.97 -24.86
C PRO A 17 23.35 -4.75 -23.36
N SER A 18 23.79 -3.57 -22.94
CA SER A 18 23.65 -3.11 -21.57
C SER A 18 22.18 -3.32 -21.24
N ARG A 19 21.87 -4.24 -20.32
CA ARG A 19 20.49 -4.49 -19.90
C ARG A 19 19.93 -3.16 -19.42
N GLU A 20 19.07 -2.56 -20.24
CA GLU A 20 18.34 -1.37 -19.86
C GLU A 20 17.64 -1.61 -18.52
N PRO A 21 17.54 -0.58 -17.66
CA PRO A 21 16.87 -0.70 -16.38
C PRO A 21 15.47 -1.27 -16.59
N ARG A 22 15.17 -2.35 -15.88
CA ARG A 22 13.89 -3.08 -16.00
C ARG A 22 12.75 -2.41 -15.25
N TYR A 23 13.02 -1.28 -14.61
CA TYR A 23 12.06 -0.55 -13.80
C TYR A 23 12.40 0.93 -13.74
N VAL A 24 11.38 1.73 -13.41
CA VAL A 24 11.51 3.12 -12.98
C VAL A 24 10.98 3.24 -11.55
N VAL A 25 11.54 4.18 -10.78
CA VAL A 25 11.04 4.51 -9.44
C VAL A 25 10.52 5.93 -9.44
N LEU A 26 9.34 6.14 -8.86
CA LEU A 26 8.76 7.46 -8.66
C LEU A 26 8.54 7.70 -7.17
N THR A 27 8.62 8.96 -6.74
CA THR A 27 8.34 9.35 -5.36
C THR A 27 7.05 10.17 -5.31
N SER A 28 6.14 9.90 -4.37
CA SER A 28 5.00 10.77 -4.05
C SER A 28 4.74 10.80 -2.55
N ASN A 29 4.45 11.97 -1.98
CA ASN A 29 4.09 12.10 -0.56
C ASN A 29 2.58 12.08 -0.31
N ALA A 30 1.76 11.96 -1.36
CA ALA A 30 0.30 12.08 -1.25
C ALA A 30 -0.37 10.91 -0.52
N TYR A 31 0.34 9.78 -0.39
CA TYR A 31 -0.23 8.52 0.07
C TYR A 31 0.24 8.09 1.45
N MET A 32 0.82 9.00 2.23
CA MET A 32 1.15 8.72 3.62
C MET A 32 -0.14 8.58 4.45
N CYS A 33 -0.20 7.58 5.31
CA CYS A 33 -1.30 7.39 6.23
C CYS A 33 -1.13 8.29 7.46
N GLY A 34 -2.22 8.92 7.89
CA GLY A 34 -2.27 9.65 9.16
C GLY A 34 -2.30 8.74 10.40
N ALA A 35 -2.42 7.41 10.22
CA ALA A 35 -2.50 6.46 11.32
C ALA A 35 -1.15 6.19 12.01
N ALA A 36 -0.01 6.40 11.36
CA ALA A 36 1.29 6.27 12.02
C ALA A 36 2.38 6.96 11.20
N ASP A 37 3.41 7.47 11.88
CA ASP A 37 4.60 8.00 11.23
C ASP A 37 5.28 6.92 10.36
N GLY A 38 5.53 7.25 9.10
CA GLY A 38 6.23 6.35 8.17
C GLY A 38 5.40 5.17 7.64
N LEU A 39 4.06 5.25 7.73
CA LEU A 39 3.14 4.25 7.18
C LEU A 39 2.42 4.79 5.94
N GLY A 40 2.35 4.01 4.87
CA GLY A 40 1.54 4.32 3.69
C GLY A 40 0.07 3.96 3.87
N CYS A 41 -0.83 4.63 3.15
CA CYS A 41 -2.26 4.32 3.13
C CYS A 41 -2.61 3.35 2.02
N GLY A 42 -2.58 2.04 2.32
CA GLY A 42 -2.86 0.96 1.39
C GLY A 42 -4.22 1.06 0.71
N LEU A 43 -5.25 1.57 1.39
CA LEU A 43 -6.55 1.82 0.76
C LEU A 43 -6.48 2.91 -0.31
N ALA A 44 -5.77 4.01 -0.06
CA ALA A 44 -5.61 5.07 -1.05
C ALA A 44 -4.70 4.63 -2.22
N ILE A 45 -3.70 3.81 -1.94
CA ILE A 45 -2.70 3.35 -2.91
C ILE A 45 -3.25 2.25 -3.84
N ALA A 46 -4.04 1.31 -3.31
CA ALA A 46 -4.56 0.17 -4.08
C ALA A 46 -5.22 0.54 -5.44
N PRO A 47 -6.15 1.50 -5.52
CA PRO A 47 -6.74 1.87 -6.81
C PRO A 47 -5.71 2.46 -7.78
N LYS A 48 -4.65 3.11 -7.27
CA LYS A 48 -3.58 3.69 -8.08
C LYS A 48 -2.67 2.63 -8.67
N LEU A 49 -2.27 1.63 -7.87
CA LEU A 49 -1.52 0.47 -8.38
C LEU A 49 -2.32 -0.26 -9.48
N ALA A 50 -3.62 -0.46 -9.27
CA ALA A 50 -4.50 -1.09 -10.26
C ALA A 50 -4.69 -0.26 -11.54
N GLU A 51 -4.58 1.07 -11.46
CA GLU A 51 -4.57 1.96 -12.62
C GLU A 51 -3.23 1.93 -13.35
N ILE A 52 -2.12 2.00 -12.60
CA ILE A 52 -0.76 1.93 -13.12
C ILE A 52 -0.52 0.60 -13.86
N ASP A 53 -0.95 -0.52 -13.29
CA ASP A 53 -0.80 -1.86 -13.89
C ASP A 53 -1.56 -2.01 -15.22
N ARG A 54 -2.49 -1.09 -15.54
CA ARG A 54 -3.21 -1.07 -16.82
C ARG A 54 -2.55 -0.15 -17.87
N LEU A 55 -1.51 0.59 -17.52
CA LEU A 55 -0.81 1.46 -18.45
C LEU A 55 0.02 0.65 -19.46
N ASP A 56 0.05 1.11 -20.71
CA ASP A 56 0.87 0.50 -21.75
C ASP A 56 2.36 0.63 -21.42
N GLY A 57 3.08 -0.49 -21.49
CA GLY A 57 4.49 -0.57 -21.12
C GLY A 57 4.78 -0.89 -19.66
N VAL A 58 3.76 -1.04 -18.80
CA VAL A 58 3.92 -1.50 -17.41
C VAL A 58 3.74 -3.02 -17.33
N ALA A 59 4.68 -3.70 -16.67
CA ALA A 59 4.58 -5.13 -16.36
C ALA A 59 3.94 -5.38 -14.99
N SER A 60 4.30 -4.57 -13.99
CA SER A 60 3.73 -4.58 -12.64
C SER A 60 4.16 -3.36 -11.85
N SER A 61 3.41 -3.01 -10.81
CA SER A 61 3.75 -1.94 -9.87
C SER A 61 3.77 -2.42 -8.41
N GLY A 62 4.51 -1.69 -7.58
CA GLY A 62 4.50 -1.87 -6.14
C GLY A 62 4.92 -0.59 -5.42
N VAL A 63 4.58 -0.50 -4.14
CA VAL A 63 4.87 0.65 -3.28
C VAL A 63 5.74 0.25 -2.09
N SER A 64 6.58 1.16 -1.59
CA SER A 64 7.26 0.98 -0.31
C SER A 64 6.28 1.01 0.86
N TRP A 65 6.71 0.47 2.01
CA TRP A 65 5.94 0.47 3.26
C TRP A 65 5.37 1.83 3.65
N ASP A 66 6.16 2.88 3.50
CA ASP A 66 5.79 4.26 3.86
C ASP A 66 4.88 4.95 2.83
N GLY A 67 4.53 4.25 1.74
CA GLY A 67 3.69 4.78 0.67
C GLY A 67 4.38 5.81 -0.22
N ARG A 68 5.70 6.03 -0.08
CA ARG A 68 6.38 7.15 -0.74
C ARG A 68 7.02 6.78 -2.07
N LEU A 69 7.57 5.58 -2.19
CA LEU A 69 8.26 5.14 -3.38
C LEU A 69 7.36 4.18 -4.15
N PHE A 70 7.28 4.36 -5.46
CA PHE A 70 6.55 3.52 -6.39
C PHE A 70 7.54 2.91 -7.36
N ARG A 71 7.66 1.59 -7.37
CA ARG A 71 8.50 0.84 -8.31
C ARG A 71 7.63 0.29 -9.41
N ILE A 72 7.97 0.65 -10.65
CA ILE A 72 7.22 0.27 -11.85
C ILE A 72 8.12 -0.61 -12.70
N GLU A 73 7.82 -1.90 -12.74
CA GLU A 73 8.48 -2.83 -13.66
C GLU A 73 8.01 -2.56 -15.09
N LEU A 74 8.95 -2.46 -16.01
CA LEU A 74 8.70 -2.17 -17.41
C LEU A 74 8.47 -3.47 -18.21
N ALA A 75 7.49 -3.45 -19.11
CA ALA A 75 7.32 -4.50 -20.10
C ALA A 75 8.53 -4.53 -21.07
N PRO A 76 8.84 -5.68 -21.69
CA PRO A 76 9.96 -5.76 -22.63
C PRO A 76 9.84 -4.76 -23.79
N GLY A 77 10.87 -3.92 -23.96
CA GLY A 77 10.93 -2.89 -25.02
C GLY A 77 10.10 -1.64 -24.73
N ALA A 78 9.55 -1.49 -23.52
CA ALA A 78 8.87 -0.26 -23.12
C ALA A 78 9.86 0.89 -22.93
N ASP A 79 9.44 2.08 -23.36
CA ASP A 79 10.14 3.33 -23.10
C ASP A 79 9.88 3.78 -21.64
N GLY A 80 10.93 3.73 -20.82
CA GLY A 80 10.85 4.07 -19.40
C GLY A 80 10.48 5.53 -19.12
N GLU A 81 10.90 6.48 -19.96
CA GLU A 81 10.55 7.90 -19.79
C GLU A 81 9.08 8.14 -20.08
N ARG A 82 8.57 7.52 -21.17
CA ARG A 82 7.14 7.56 -21.51
C ARG A 82 6.28 6.92 -20.42
N VAL A 83 6.70 5.76 -19.89
CA VAL A 83 5.98 5.09 -18.79
C VAL A 83 6.02 5.94 -17.52
N ALA A 84 7.17 6.50 -17.15
CA ALA A 84 7.29 7.36 -15.97
C ALA A 84 6.34 8.58 -16.07
N ALA A 85 6.27 9.25 -17.22
CA ALA A 85 5.36 10.37 -17.44
C ALA A 85 3.87 9.96 -17.36
N ALA A 86 3.52 8.76 -17.84
CA ALA A 86 2.16 8.23 -17.72
C ALA A 86 1.79 7.89 -16.27
N VAL A 87 2.74 7.34 -15.50
CA VAL A 87 2.54 7.03 -14.07
C VAL A 87 2.45 8.31 -13.24
N ASP A 88 3.27 9.32 -13.53
CA ASP A 88 3.19 10.64 -12.89
C ASP A 88 1.79 11.26 -13.02
N ALA A 89 1.15 11.11 -14.18
CA ALA A 89 -0.23 11.57 -14.39
C ALA A 89 -1.30 10.80 -13.59
N VAL A 90 -1.01 9.59 -13.10
CA VAL A 90 -1.92 8.79 -12.25
C VAL A 90 -1.72 9.10 -10.76
N LEU A 91 -0.46 9.36 -10.37
CA LEU A 91 -0.12 9.69 -8.99
C LEU A 91 -0.61 11.09 -8.63
N GLU A 92 -1.00 11.28 -7.37
CA GLU A 92 -1.35 12.58 -6.84
C GLU A 92 -0.10 13.24 -6.24
N GLY A 93 -0.04 14.58 -6.30
CA GLY A 93 1.11 15.37 -5.87
C GLY A 93 2.19 15.51 -6.95
N GLU A 94 3.28 16.20 -6.62
CA GLU A 94 4.45 16.29 -7.50
C GLU A 94 5.22 14.96 -7.41
N ALA A 95 5.14 14.11 -8.45
CA ALA A 95 5.99 12.95 -8.52
C ALA A 95 7.34 13.30 -9.17
N CYS A 96 8.41 12.70 -8.64
CA CYS A 96 9.75 12.85 -9.21
C CYS A 96 10.26 11.47 -9.63
N CYS A 97 10.70 11.36 -10.88
CA CYS A 97 11.31 10.15 -11.40
C CYS A 97 12.74 10.00 -10.87
N VAL A 98 13.01 8.87 -10.21
CA VAL A 98 14.34 8.44 -9.78
C VAL A 98 14.71 7.26 -10.67
N THR A 99 15.63 7.47 -11.62
CA THR A 99 16.13 6.38 -12.48
C THR A 99 17.22 5.58 -11.75
N PRO A 100 17.37 4.27 -12.02
CA PRO A 100 18.37 3.43 -11.33
C PRO A 100 19.83 3.86 -11.53
N ALA A 101 20.11 4.71 -12.54
CA ALA A 101 21.43 5.31 -12.73
C ALA A 101 21.82 6.26 -11.58
N LEU A 102 20.84 6.82 -10.88
CA LEU A 102 21.00 7.63 -9.67
C LEU A 102 20.87 6.74 -8.41
N GLY A 103 21.87 5.88 -8.22
CA GLY A 103 22.21 5.32 -6.91
C GLY A 103 21.31 4.18 -6.42
N ASN A 104 21.75 2.95 -6.70
CA ASN A 104 21.33 1.68 -6.06
C ASN A 104 21.41 1.65 -4.51
N ALA A 105 21.70 2.76 -3.84
CA ALA A 105 21.87 2.83 -2.38
C ALA A 105 20.59 3.21 -1.61
N ALA A 106 19.54 3.71 -2.29
CA ALA A 106 18.33 4.22 -1.63
C ALA A 106 17.03 3.45 -1.97
N ALA A 107 17.04 2.54 -2.94
CA ALA A 107 15.87 1.76 -3.29
C ALA A 107 15.68 0.59 -2.28
N PRO A 108 14.51 0.45 -1.64
CA PRO A 108 14.21 -0.68 -0.78
C PRO A 108 14.42 -2.03 -1.48
N GLU A 109 14.87 -3.05 -0.74
CA GLU A 109 15.09 -4.40 -1.29
C GLU A 109 13.81 -4.95 -1.98
N PRO A 110 13.91 -5.76 -3.04
CA PRO A 110 12.77 -6.24 -3.81
C PRO A 110 11.63 -6.89 -3.01
N ASP A 111 11.93 -7.50 -1.85
CA ASP A 111 10.93 -8.15 -0.99
C ASP A 111 10.15 -7.17 -0.09
N THR A 112 10.51 -5.89 -0.12
CA THR A 112 9.89 -4.83 0.69
C THR A 112 8.83 -4.01 -0.06
N TRP A 113 8.52 -4.40 -1.29
CA TRP A 113 7.50 -3.75 -2.12
C TRP A 113 6.13 -4.42 -1.95
N TYR A 114 5.11 -3.61 -1.77
CA TYR A 114 3.71 -3.99 -1.64
C TYR A 114 3.03 -3.78 -3.00
N ASP A 115 2.81 -4.88 -3.72
CA ASP A 115 2.05 -4.91 -4.97
C ASP A 115 0.54 -4.94 -4.70
N ALA A 116 -0.27 -5.04 -5.76
CA ALA A 116 -1.73 -5.10 -5.64
C ALA A 116 -2.25 -6.27 -4.76
N ARG A 117 -1.47 -7.34 -4.59
CA ARG A 117 -1.85 -8.48 -3.74
C ARG A 117 -1.48 -8.23 -2.28
N ARG A 118 -0.32 -7.62 -2.04
CA ARG A 118 0.22 -7.37 -0.70
C ARG A 118 -0.27 -6.06 -0.09
N ILE A 119 -0.83 -5.14 -0.87
CA ILE A 119 -1.32 -3.85 -0.35
C ILE A 119 -2.40 -3.99 0.73
N VAL A 120 -3.13 -5.10 0.73
CA VAL A 120 -4.08 -5.46 1.79
C VAL A 120 -3.37 -5.68 3.13
N GLU A 121 -2.14 -6.19 3.14
CA GLU A 121 -1.32 -6.36 4.36
C GLU A 121 -0.98 -5.01 5.00
N LEU A 122 -0.63 -4.01 4.18
CA LEU A 122 -0.39 -2.63 4.63
C LEU A 122 -1.64 -2.07 5.31
N SER A 123 -2.79 -2.25 4.67
CA SER A 123 -4.10 -1.86 5.19
C SER A 123 -4.53 -2.58 6.46
N ARG A 124 -4.19 -3.87 6.63
CA ARG A 124 -4.41 -4.56 7.90
C ARG A 124 -3.54 -3.98 9.02
N HIS A 125 -2.31 -3.58 8.70
CA HIS A 125 -1.46 -2.91 9.67
C HIS A 125 -2.04 -1.55 10.07
N GLU A 126 -2.47 -0.73 9.11
CA GLU A 126 -3.19 0.54 9.37
C GLU A 126 -4.40 0.32 10.28
N ALA A 127 -5.25 -0.65 9.96
CA ALA A 127 -6.41 -1.00 10.77
C ALA A 127 -6.03 -1.37 12.22
N GLY A 128 -4.91 -2.09 12.40
CA GLY A 128 -4.36 -2.42 13.72
C GLY A 128 -3.93 -1.20 14.52
N VAL A 129 -3.29 -0.21 13.89
CA VAL A 129 -2.89 1.03 14.57
C VAL A 129 -4.11 1.86 14.97
N ILE A 130 -5.06 2.04 14.06
CA ILE A 130 -6.32 2.75 14.34
C ILE A 130 -7.09 2.06 15.47
N ALA A 131 -7.15 0.72 15.45
CA ALA A 131 -7.82 -0.05 16.49
C ALA A 131 -7.19 0.15 17.87
N ALA A 132 -5.87 0.23 17.95
CA ALA A 132 -5.18 0.48 19.21
C ALA A 132 -5.55 1.85 19.78
N TRP A 133 -5.53 2.90 18.97
CA TRP A 133 -5.95 4.25 19.38
C TRP A 133 -7.41 4.28 19.85
N PHE A 134 -8.31 3.66 19.09
CA PHE A 134 -9.73 3.59 19.46
C PHE A 134 -9.92 2.83 20.77
N ALA A 135 -9.20 1.73 20.96
CA ALA A 135 -9.29 0.94 22.18
C ALA A 135 -8.79 1.70 23.41
N GLU A 136 -7.71 2.48 23.27
CA GLU A 136 -7.20 3.34 24.34
C GLU A 136 -8.24 4.39 24.75
N GLU A 137 -8.86 5.08 23.78
CA GLU A 137 -9.91 6.06 24.06
C GLU A 137 -11.15 5.42 24.70
N VAL A 138 -11.62 4.28 24.15
CA VAL A 138 -12.75 3.52 24.70
C VAL A 138 -12.46 3.08 26.14
N ALA A 139 -11.27 2.54 26.40
CA ALA A 139 -10.90 2.07 27.74
C ALA A 139 -10.88 3.23 28.75
N ALA A 140 -10.34 4.39 28.35
CA ALA A 140 -10.30 5.58 29.18
C ALA A 140 -11.70 6.16 29.46
N GLU A 141 -12.53 6.34 28.43
CA GLU A 141 -13.85 6.97 28.56
C GLU A 141 -14.87 6.06 29.27
N VAL A 142 -14.84 4.76 28.99
CA VAL A 142 -15.78 3.78 29.55
C VAL A 142 -15.31 3.23 30.90
N ALA A 143 -14.04 3.46 31.26
CA ALA A 143 -13.36 2.91 32.43
C ALA A 143 -13.38 1.37 32.44
N LEU A 144 -12.98 0.78 31.31
CA LEU A 144 -12.86 -0.67 31.19
C LEU A 144 -11.70 -1.19 32.05
N ASP A 145 -11.88 -2.34 32.68
CA ASP A 145 -10.75 -3.07 33.26
C ASP A 145 -9.81 -3.60 32.15
N ALA A 146 -8.61 -4.02 32.54
CA ALA A 146 -7.57 -4.44 31.59
C ALA A 146 -8.02 -5.61 30.69
N THR A 147 -8.76 -6.57 31.24
CA THR A 147 -9.23 -7.74 30.48
C THR A 147 -10.33 -7.34 29.48
N ALA A 148 -11.25 -6.47 29.90
CA ALA A 148 -12.29 -5.92 29.04
C ALA A 148 -11.72 -5.03 27.92
N ALA A 149 -10.71 -4.21 28.25
CA ALA A 149 -10.00 -3.36 27.28
C ALA A 149 -9.28 -4.20 26.22
N GLU A 150 -8.53 -5.24 26.61
CA GLU A 150 -7.83 -6.13 25.69
C GLU A 150 -8.81 -6.85 24.72
N LYS A 151 -9.91 -7.39 25.25
CA LYS A 151 -10.94 -8.03 24.42
C LYS A 151 -11.62 -7.03 23.47
N THR A 152 -11.88 -5.81 23.95
CA THR A 152 -12.47 -4.75 23.13
C THR A 152 -11.53 -4.33 22.00
N HIS A 153 -10.22 -4.18 22.29
CA HIS A 153 -9.20 -3.91 21.29
C HIS A 153 -9.18 -4.98 20.20
N ALA A 154 -9.13 -6.26 20.58
CA ALA A 154 -9.15 -7.36 19.62
C ALA A 154 -10.39 -7.33 18.70
N LEU A 155 -11.56 -7.01 19.26
CA LEU A 155 -12.80 -6.90 18.47
C LEU A 155 -12.81 -5.68 17.54
N ILE A 156 -12.33 -4.51 17.99
CA ILE A 156 -12.24 -3.31 17.15
C ILE A 156 -11.27 -3.58 16.00
N ARG A 157 -10.12 -4.19 16.29
CA ARG A 157 -9.12 -4.58 15.29
C ARG A 157 -9.72 -5.50 14.24
N GLU A 158 -10.34 -6.60 14.65
CA GLU A 158 -10.95 -7.54 13.71
C GLU A 158 -12.05 -6.89 12.86
N HIS A 159 -12.86 -6.02 13.48
CA HIS A 159 -13.92 -5.30 12.77
C HIS A 159 -13.35 -4.36 11.69
N LEU A 160 -12.32 -3.59 12.03
CA LEU A 160 -11.62 -2.69 11.10
C LEU A 160 -10.89 -3.46 10.00
N GLU A 161 -10.10 -4.48 10.34
CA GLU A 161 -9.38 -5.30 9.35
C GLU A 161 -10.35 -5.89 8.32
N ARG A 162 -11.49 -6.44 8.77
CA ARG A 162 -12.53 -6.94 7.85
C ARG A 162 -13.17 -5.83 7.00
N ALA A 163 -13.34 -4.62 7.53
CA ALA A 163 -13.87 -3.50 6.77
C ALA A 163 -12.89 -3.04 5.67
N PHE A 164 -11.60 -2.96 5.99
CA PHE A 164 -10.53 -2.68 5.02
C PHE A 164 -10.47 -3.76 3.94
N GLU A 165 -10.54 -5.04 4.31
CA GLU A 165 -10.58 -6.15 3.34
C GLU A 165 -11.78 -6.06 2.40
N ARG A 166 -12.98 -5.78 2.92
CA ARG A 166 -14.17 -5.56 2.09
C ARG A 166 -13.99 -4.37 1.15
N ALA A 167 -13.37 -3.28 1.62
CA ALA A 167 -13.13 -2.10 0.82
C ALA A 167 -12.15 -2.40 -0.34
N HIS A 168 -11.07 -3.15 -0.07
CA HIS A 168 -10.17 -3.66 -1.11
C HIS A 168 -10.88 -4.55 -2.12
N ALA A 169 -11.76 -5.45 -1.66
CA ALA A 169 -12.51 -6.36 -2.53
C ALA A 169 -13.43 -5.63 -3.53
N VAL A 170 -13.79 -4.37 -3.26
CA VAL A 170 -14.60 -3.52 -4.16
C VAL A 170 -13.79 -2.39 -4.83
N GLY A 171 -12.46 -2.53 -4.87
CA GLY A 171 -11.55 -1.65 -5.62
C GLY A 171 -10.69 -0.71 -4.78
N GLY A 172 -10.78 -0.76 -3.45
CA GLY A 172 -10.02 0.10 -2.55
C GLY A 172 -10.51 1.55 -2.52
N GLY A 173 -9.78 2.39 -1.80
CA GLY A 173 -10.09 3.81 -1.59
C GLY A 173 -10.78 4.10 -0.25
N VAL A 174 -10.47 5.26 0.34
CA VAL A 174 -11.00 5.70 1.64
C VAL A 174 -12.53 5.77 1.63
N PHE A 175 -13.13 6.22 0.53
CA PHE A 175 -14.58 6.25 0.40
C PHE A 175 -15.21 4.85 0.48
N ARG A 176 -14.57 3.84 -0.10
CA ARG A 176 -15.05 2.45 -0.01
C ARG A 176 -15.00 1.93 1.43
N LEU A 177 -13.99 2.30 2.20
CA LEU A 177 -13.96 1.94 3.63
C LEU A 177 -15.21 2.42 4.36
N ARG A 178 -15.59 3.69 4.17
CA ARG A 178 -16.80 4.27 4.79
C ARG A 178 -18.06 3.50 4.40
N GLU A 179 -18.20 3.09 3.15
CA GLU A 179 -19.32 2.26 2.69
C GLU A 179 -19.34 0.87 3.34
N GLN A 180 -18.17 0.30 3.66
CA GLN A 180 -18.02 -1.06 4.16
C GLN A 180 -18.04 -1.19 5.69
N LEU A 181 -17.84 -0.10 6.44
CA LEU A 181 -17.87 -0.10 7.91
C LEU A 181 -19.21 -0.62 8.48
N PRO A 182 -20.39 -0.18 8.00
CA PRO A 182 -21.67 -0.63 8.57
C PRO A 182 -21.91 -2.13 8.48
N ALA A 183 -21.34 -2.82 7.48
CA ALA A 183 -21.63 -4.24 7.20
C ALA A 183 -21.25 -5.19 8.36
N GLY A 184 -20.24 -4.83 9.17
CA GLY A 184 -19.82 -5.65 10.32
C GLY A 184 -20.38 -5.19 11.67
N ARG A 185 -21.21 -4.14 11.68
CA ARG A 185 -21.51 -3.38 12.90
C ARG A 185 -22.38 -4.15 13.90
N ALA A 186 -23.34 -4.93 13.38
CA ALA A 186 -24.22 -5.76 14.20
C ALA A 186 -23.47 -6.94 14.85
N ASP A 187 -22.58 -7.61 14.09
CA ASP A 187 -21.72 -8.68 14.61
C ASP A 187 -20.79 -8.16 15.71
N PHE A 188 -20.13 -7.02 15.47
CA PHE A 188 -19.31 -6.36 16.49
C PHE A 188 -20.09 -6.07 17.78
N ALA A 189 -21.30 -5.52 17.67
CA ALA A 189 -22.16 -5.25 18.83
C ALA A 189 -22.54 -6.52 19.61
N ALA A 190 -22.89 -7.60 18.90
CA ALA A 190 -23.25 -8.86 19.52
C ALA A 190 -22.07 -9.47 20.30
N ARG A 191 -20.86 -9.35 19.77
CA ARG A 191 -19.64 -9.91 20.38
C ARG A 191 -19.12 -9.15 21.60
N LEU A 192 -19.65 -7.96 21.87
CA LEU A 192 -19.44 -7.25 23.14
C LEU A 192 -20.25 -7.87 24.30
N GLU A 193 -20.77 -9.09 24.16
CA GLU A 193 -21.62 -9.73 25.17
C GLU A 193 -20.94 -9.98 26.53
N PHE A 194 -19.61 -9.97 26.56
CA PHE A 194 -18.85 -10.07 27.80
C PHE A 194 -18.95 -8.80 28.68
N LEU A 195 -19.44 -7.68 28.13
CA LEU A 195 -19.70 -6.45 28.87
C LEU A 195 -21.14 -6.40 29.41
N PRO A 196 -21.39 -5.72 30.54
CA PRO A 196 -22.74 -5.31 30.93
C PRO A 196 -23.40 -4.44 29.86
N LEU A 197 -24.74 -4.51 29.73
CA LEU A 197 -25.49 -3.82 28.68
C LEU A 197 -25.21 -2.31 28.62
N GLU A 198 -25.08 -1.67 29.78
CA GLU A 198 -24.77 -0.23 29.89
C GLU A 198 -23.38 0.11 29.30
N LEU A 199 -22.37 -0.72 29.57
CA LEU A 199 -21.03 -0.52 29.02
C LEU A 199 -21.00 -0.81 27.51
N ARG A 200 -21.76 -1.79 27.02
CA ARG A 200 -21.87 -2.06 25.57
C ARG A 200 -22.33 -0.81 24.81
N ALA A 201 -23.41 -0.18 25.27
CA ALA A 201 -23.94 1.03 24.62
C ALA A 201 -22.91 2.17 24.59
N ARG A 202 -22.13 2.34 25.67
CA ARG A 202 -21.09 3.35 25.75
C ARG A 202 -19.90 3.06 24.83
N VAL A 203 -19.40 1.81 24.82
CA VAL A 203 -18.35 1.37 23.89
C VAL A 203 -18.76 1.62 22.45
N LEU A 204 -19.98 1.22 22.10
CA LEU A 204 -20.53 1.42 20.77
C LEU A 204 -20.60 2.90 20.37
N ALA A 205 -21.05 3.77 21.27
CA ALA A 205 -21.13 5.21 21.01
C ALA A 205 -19.75 5.85 20.77
N VAL A 206 -18.73 5.45 21.54
CA VAL A 206 -17.35 5.93 21.34
C VAL A 206 -16.80 5.45 20.00
N VAL A 207 -16.96 4.15 19.69
CA VAL A 207 -16.47 3.58 18.43
C VAL A 207 -17.16 4.25 17.22
N ASP A 208 -18.48 4.44 17.26
CA ASP A 208 -19.20 5.09 16.15
C ASP A 208 -18.71 6.53 15.92
N ARG A 209 -18.55 7.31 17.00
CA ARG A 209 -17.99 8.68 16.94
C ARG A 209 -16.58 8.72 16.37
N GLN A 210 -15.78 7.70 16.65
CA GLN A 210 -14.41 7.60 16.15
C GLN A 210 -14.38 7.17 14.69
N LEU A 211 -15.25 6.24 14.28
CA LEU A 211 -15.39 5.83 12.88
C LEU A 211 -15.85 6.98 11.97
N GLU A 212 -16.63 7.93 12.49
CA GLU A 212 -17.03 9.15 11.75
C GLU A 212 -15.85 10.08 11.40
N GLN A 213 -14.70 9.93 12.08
CA GLN A 213 -13.51 10.75 11.86
C GLN A 213 -12.57 10.18 10.79
N ILE A 214 -12.80 8.94 10.34
CA ILE A 214 -12.04 8.25 9.28
C ILE A 214 -12.69 8.51 7.92
#